data_AF-A0A7S0J1R7-F1
#
_entry.id   AF-A0A7S0J1R7-F1
#
_cell.length_a   1.000
_cell.length_b   1.000
_cell.length_c   1.000
_cell.angle_alpha   90.00
_cell.angle_beta   90.00
_cell.angle_gamma   90.00
#
_symmetry.space_group_name_H-M   'P 1'
#
loop_
_entity.id
_entity.type
_entity.pdbx_description
1 polymer ?
#
loop_
_entity_poly.entity_id
_entity_poly.type
_entity_poly.pdbx_seq_one_letter_code
_entity_poly.pdbx_strand_id
1 'polypeptide(L)'
;EGYLALDPPILTTCYDSNGKPLPGVAATGPLDVTLNATYTFLGALYKELKSVFPDQYVHVGGDEVPSDCWASNPGVQAYMRAHSLTSFADLETLYEQRLLDMLKKQGTSYIVWQEIFDNGANIAPDTVIDVWKGGDWQKEMATVTKAGFHSVLSAPFYLNVISYGEDWPKYYQVEPSNFTGGADADKAGLVGGVEVCMWSEFVDASNFISRIWPRAASVAERGWSAKTVRDVDDARFRIHEFRCKMIARGINAEPITNGGSPAELNNHNFCPIEWVPHYTRPW
;
A
#
# COMPACT_ATOMS: atom_id res chain seq x y z
N GLU A 1 22.74 -19.44 13.81
CA GLU A 1 22.91 -19.12 12.38
C GLU A 1 21.55 -18.68 11.86
N GLY A 2 21.34 -17.40 11.58
CA GLY A 2 19.98 -16.94 11.24
C GLY A 2 19.75 -15.44 11.33
N TYR A 3 20.68 -14.66 10.77
CA TYR A 3 20.48 -13.47 9.96
C TYR A 3 21.79 -13.39 9.21
N LEU A 4 21.81 -13.67 7.90
CA LEU A 4 23.00 -13.44 7.10
C LEU A 4 23.29 -11.94 7.21
N ALA A 5 24.25 -11.56 8.06
CA ALA A 5 24.77 -10.22 8.05
C ALA A 5 25.34 -10.03 6.63
N LEU A 6 24.70 -9.16 5.86
CA LEU A 6 25.20 -8.80 4.53
C LEU A 6 26.67 -8.41 4.70
N ASP A 7 27.54 -8.96 3.84
CA ASP A 7 28.97 -8.66 3.82
C ASP A 7 29.32 -8.01 2.47
N PRO A 8 29.64 -6.70 2.44
CA PRO A 8 29.68 -5.79 3.58
C PRO A 8 28.27 -5.42 4.10
N PRO A 9 28.15 -4.99 5.37
CA PRO A 9 26.87 -4.53 5.92
C PRO A 9 26.42 -3.27 5.17
N ILE A 10 25.17 -3.27 4.71
CA ILE A 10 24.58 -2.17 3.95
C ILE A 10 23.52 -1.37 4.73
N LEU A 11 23.28 -1.71 5.99
CA LEU A 11 22.45 -0.89 6.89
C LEU A 11 23.31 0.15 7.58
N THR A 12 22.75 1.33 7.81
CA THR A 12 23.42 2.40 8.54
C THR A 12 23.62 2.00 9.99
N THR A 13 24.85 2.04 10.49
CA THR A 13 25.12 1.92 11.93
C THR A 13 24.67 3.18 12.68
N CYS A 14 23.85 3.04 13.72
CA CYS A 14 23.39 4.16 14.54
C CYS A 14 24.34 4.40 15.72
N TYR A 15 24.47 5.66 16.14
CA TYR A 15 25.38 6.10 17.20
C TYR A 15 24.64 6.82 18.33
N ASP A 16 25.11 6.66 19.57
CA ASP A 16 24.64 7.45 20.71
C ASP A 16 25.23 8.87 20.73
N SER A 17 24.78 9.68 21.70
CA SER A 17 25.26 11.04 21.89
C SER A 17 26.76 11.16 22.25
N ASN A 18 27.41 10.06 22.62
CA ASN A 18 28.85 10.01 22.89
C ASN A 18 29.66 9.52 21.67
N GLY A 19 29.00 9.30 20.52
CA GLY A 19 29.66 8.81 19.31
C GLY A 19 30.02 7.32 19.37
N LYS A 20 29.35 6.53 20.22
CA LYS A 20 29.52 5.07 20.27
C LYS A 20 28.41 4.38 19.48
N PRO A 21 28.71 3.32 18.70
CA PRO A 21 27.67 2.50 18.06
C PRO A 21 26.67 1.95 19.08
N LEU A 22 25.37 2.04 18.76
CA LEU A 22 24.31 1.45 19.57
C LEU A 22 24.38 -0.09 19.54
N PRO A 23 24.03 -0.79 20.64
CA PRO A 23 24.04 -2.25 20.68
C PRO A 23 22.71 -2.88 20.22
N GLY A 24 22.76 -4.13 19.77
CA GLY A 24 21.58 -4.97 19.53
C GLY A 24 20.73 -4.51 18.34
N VAL A 25 19.40 -4.66 18.43
CA VAL A 25 18.47 -4.26 17.36
C VAL A 25 18.46 -2.75 17.08
N ALA A 26 18.88 -1.93 18.05
CA ALA A 26 19.04 -0.48 17.87
C ALA A 26 20.34 -0.09 17.14
N ALA A 27 21.19 -1.08 16.80
CA ALA A 27 22.49 -0.83 16.17
C ALA A 27 22.38 -0.33 14.73
N THR A 28 21.25 -0.56 14.05
CA THR A 28 21.10 -0.29 12.63
C THR A 28 19.81 0.44 12.30
N GLY A 29 19.85 1.32 11.31
CA GLY A 29 18.69 2.05 10.77
C GLY A 29 18.44 1.72 9.30
N PRO A 30 17.97 2.70 8.49
CA PRO A 30 17.78 2.52 7.05
C PRO A 30 19.06 2.11 6.32
N LEU A 31 18.92 1.70 5.06
CA LEU A 31 20.05 1.43 4.18
C LEU A 31 21.08 2.57 4.24
N ASP A 32 22.36 2.23 4.27
CA ASP A 32 23.43 3.20 4.10
C ASP A 32 23.56 3.52 2.62
N VAL A 33 22.87 4.58 2.22
CA VAL A 33 22.79 5.02 0.82
C VAL A 33 24.06 5.71 0.33
N THR A 34 25.07 5.84 1.20
CA THR A 34 26.38 6.43 0.88
C THR A 34 27.38 5.38 0.37
N LEU A 35 27.07 4.09 0.56
CA LEU A 35 27.93 2.97 0.16
C LEU A 35 27.60 2.47 -1.26
N ASN A 36 28.63 2.25 -2.07
CA ASN A 36 28.48 1.61 -3.39
C ASN A 36 28.01 0.15 -3.29
N ALA A 37 28.31 -0.52 -2.17
CA ALA A 37 27.86 -1.89 -1.91
C ALA A 37 26.34 -1.99 -1.86
N THR A 38 25.65 -0.98 -1.30
CA THR A 38 24.19 -0.88 -1.27
C THR A 38 23.59 -0.99 -2.67
N TYR A 39 24.09 -0.20 -3.62
CA TYR A 39 23.59 -0.22 -5.00
C TYR A 39 24.00 -1.47 -5.79
N THR A 40 25.16 -2.06 -5.46
CA THR A 40 25.57 -3.34 -6.04
C THR A 40 24.60 -4.45 -5.63
N PHE A 41 24.25 -4.49 -4.34
CA PHE A 41 23.26 -5.41 -3.79
C PHE A 41 21.88 -5.19 -4.40
N LEU A 42 21.35 -3.96 -4.36
CA LEU A 42 20.03 -3.64 -4.89
C LEU A 42 19.94 -3.97 -6.39
N GLY A 43 20.99 -3.67 -7.16
CA GLY A 43 21.04 -3.98 -8.59
C GLY A 43 20.96 -5.48 -8.88
N ALA A 44 21.59 -6.32 -8.06
CA ALA A 44 21.47 -7.77 -8.16
C ALA A 44 20.10 -8.26 -7.68
N LEU A 45 19.59 -7.72 -6.57
CA LEU A 45 18.29 -8.08 -5.99
C LEU A 45 17.14 -7.84 -6.99
N TYR A 46 17.03 -6.63 -7.54
CA TYR A 46 15.93 -6.33 -8.49
C TYR A 46 16.04 -7.10 -9.80
N LYS A 47 17.26 -7.45 -10.22
CA LYS A 47 17.47 -8.33 -11.37
C LYS A 47 16.97 -9.76 -11.08
N GLU A 48 17.21 -10.26 -9.87
CA GLU A 48 16.66 -11.54 -9.44
C GLU A 48 15.13 -11.49 -9.31
N LEU A 49 14.57 -10.47 -8.67
CA LEU A 49 13.12 -10.28 -8.53
C LEU A 49 12.42 -10.32 -9.89
N LYS A 50 12.94 -9.61 -10.90
CA LYS A 50 12.40 -9.63 -12.27
C LYS A 50 12.51 -11.00 -12.95
N SER A 51 13.46 -11.84 -12.54
CA SER A 51 13.58 -13.21 -13.05
C SER A 51 12.59 -14.19 -12.40
N VAL A 52 12.20 -13.93 -11.16
CA VAL A 52 11.29 -14.77 -10.37
C VAL A 52 9.83 -14.37 -10.61
N PHE A 53 9.55 -13.08 -10.64
CA PHE A 53 8.21 -12.52 -10.80
C PHE A 53 8.01 -12.04 -12.23
N PRO A 54 7.11 -12.67 -13.01
CA PRO A 54 6.88 -12.33 -14.42
C PRO A 54 6.03 -11.07 -14.62
N ASP A 55 5.54 -10.46 -13.53
CA ASP A 55 4.76 -9.24 -13.60
C ASP A 55 5.59 -8.08 -14.18
N GLN A 56 4.93 -7.15 -14.85
CA GLN A 56 5.58 -6.00 -15.47
C GLN A 56 6.15 -5.05 -14.41
N TYR A 57 5.47 -4.92 -13.27
CA TYR A 57 5.78 -3.93 -12.25
C TYR A 57 6.43 -4.56 -11.02
N VAL A 58 7.35 -3.82 -10.42
CA VAL A 58 7.87 -4.11 -9.08
C VAL A 58 7.56 -2.92 -8.19
N HIS A 59 6.90 -3.16 -7.05
CA HIS A 59 6.73 -2.11 -6.04
C HIS A 59 8.07 -1.88 -5.32
N VAL A 60 8.58 -0.65 -5.34
CA VAL A 60 9.91 -0.33 -4.78
C VAL A 60 9.86 0.34 -3.41
N GLY A 61 8.66 0.61 -2.90
CA GLY A 61 8.44 1.21 -1.58
C GLY A 61 8.73 2.71 -1.62
N GLY A 62 9.54 3.18 -0.66
CA GLY A 62 9.93 4.59 -0.53
C GLY A 62 9.17 5.34 0.56
N ASP A 63 8.55 4.63 1.50
CA ASP A 63 7.73 5.19 2.58
C ASP A 63 8.48 5.34 3.90
N GLU A 64 8.06 6.33 4.69
CA GLU A 64 8.38 6.52 6.12
C GLU A 64 9.86 6.38 6.52
N VAL A 65 10.81 6.92 5.74
CA VAL A 65 12.24 6.76 6.05
C VAL A 65 12.67 7.60 7.28
N PRO A 66 13.08 6.97 8.40
CA PRO A 66 13.52 7.70 9.58
C PRO A 66 14.95 8.22 9.41
N SER A 67 15.16 9.52 9.62
CA SER A 67 16.47 10.15 9.44
C SER A 67 17.39 10.12 10.67
N ASP A 68 16.89 9.75 11.85
CA ASP A 68 17.64 9.82 13.12
C ASP A 68 18.95 9.00 13.09
N CYS A 69 18.92 7.81 12.50
CA CYS A 69 20.11 6.97 12.42
C CYS A 69 21.15 7.55 11.45
N TRP A 70 20.72 8.03 10.27
CA TRP A 70 21.60 8.79 9.36
C TRP A 70 22.19 10.02 10.04
N ALA A 71 21.39 10.72 10.85
CA ALA A 71 21.84 11.89 11.60
C ALA A 71 22.93 11.55 12.61
N SER A 72 22.82 10.41 13.28
CA SER A 72 23.81 9.95 14.24
C SER A 72 25.12 9.45 13.60
N ASN A 73 25.09 9.02 12.33
CA ASN A 73 26.21 8.32 11.71
C ASN A 73 27.29 9.29 11.17
N PRO A 74 28.56 9.25 11.65
CA PRO A 74 29.61 10.15 11.20
C PRO A 74 29.99 10.02 9.72
N GLY A 75 29.88 8.81 9.16
CA GLY A 75 30.14 8.52 7.74
C GLY A 75 29.11 9.17 6.83
N VAL A 76 27.82 9.02 7.17
CA VAL A 76 26.72 9.67 6.46
C VAL A 76 26.84 11.19 6.54
N GLN A 77 27.11 11.74 7.72
CA GLN A 77 27.38 13.16 7.91
C GLN A 77 28.55 13.68 7.07
N ALA A 78 29.63 12.91 6.96
CA ALA A 78 30.77 13.24 6.12
C ALA A 78 30.42 13.20 4.62
N TYR A 79 29.65 12.20 4.20
CA TYR A 79 29.16 12.08 2.83
C TYR A 79 28.28 13.27 2.45
N MET A 80 27.33 13.66 3.30
CA MET A 80 26.45 14.81 3.07
C MET A 80 27.25 16.11 2.89
N ARG A 81 28.24 16.37 3.76
CA ARG A 81 29.14 17.52 3.61
C ARG A 81 29.92 17.49 2.30
N ALA A 82 30.43 16.32 1.90
CA ALA A 82 31.20 16.17 0.67
C ALA A 82 30.36 16.35 -0.61
N HIS A 83 29.06 16.06 -0.55
CA HIS A 83 28.13 16.17 -1.68
C HIS A 83 27.21 17.39 -1.59
N SER A 84 27.47 18.30 -0.65
CA SER A 84 26.68 19.53 -0.43
C SER A 84 25.18 19.28 -0.21
N LEU A 85 24.83 18.16 0.42
CA LEU A 85 23.45 17.85 0.84
C LEU A 85 23.12 18.61 2.12
N THR A 86 21.97 19.29 2.14
CA THR A 86 21.56 20.19 3.22
C THR A 86 20.55 19.58 4.18
N SER A 87 19.83 18.54 3.73
CA SER A 87 18.84 17.83 4.53
C SER A 87 18.92 16.31 4.29
N PHE A 88 18.33 15.52 5.19
CA PHE A 88 18.18 14.08 4.96
C PHE A 88 17.14 13.76 3.89
N ALA A 89 16.20 14.67 3.63
CA ALA A 89 15.32 14.57 2.46
C ALA A 89 16.15 14.63 1.17
N ASP A 90 17.15 15.53 1.08
CA ASP A 90 18.05 15.58 -0.08
C ASP A 90 18.82 14.25 -0.26
N LEU A 91 19.21 13.60 0.85
CA LEU A 91 19.89 12.31 0.85
C LEU A 91 18.97 11.17 0.40
N GLU A 92 17.72 11.18 0.87
CA GLU A 92 16.67 10.26 0.45
C GLU A 92 16.35 10.41 -1.04
N THR A 93 16.13 11.63 -1.53
CA THR A 93 15.92 11.91 -2.96
C THR A 93 17.10 11.48 -3.81
N LEU A 94 18.35 11.65 -3.33
CA LEU A 94 19.53 11.14 -4.03
C LEU A 94 19.52 9.61 -4.13
N TYR A 95 19.13 8.92 -3.06
CA TYR A 95 18.98 7.47 -3.05
C TYR A 95 17.89 7.00 -4.03
N GLU A 96 16.71 7.60 -3.93
CA GLU A 96 15.56 7.33 -4.81
C GLU A 96 15.99 7.48 -6.28
N GLN A 97 16.61 8.62 -6.64
CA GLN A 97 17.05 8.85 -8.02
C GLN A 97 18.04 7.78 -8.50
N ARG A 98 19.02 7.40 -7.67
CA ARG A 98 20.00 6.37 -8.04
C ARG A 98 19.35 5.00 -8.21
N LEU A 99 18.39 4.67 -7.36
CA LEU A 99 17.61 3.43 -7.48
C LEU A 99 16.78 3.43 -8.78
N LEU A 100 16.00 4.49 -9.02
CA LEU A 100 15.14 4.60 -10.20
C LEU A 100 15.96 4.59 -11.51
N ASP A 101 17.10 5.28 -11.56
CA ASP A 101 18.01 5.27 -12.72
C ASP A 101 18.55 3.87 -13.01
N MET A 102 18.87 3.11 -11.96
CA MET A 102 19.34 1.73 -12.07
C MET A 102 18.23 0.82 -12.59
N LEU A 103 17.02 0.91 -12.04
CA LEU A 103 15.87 0.12 -12.47
C LEU A 103 15.47 0.43 -13.91
N LYS A 104 15.50 1.71 -14.30
CA LYS A 104 15.30 2.14 -15.68
C LYS A 104 16.30 1.52 -16.65
N LYS A 105 17.59 1.45 -16.29
CA LYS A 105 18.62 0.77 -17.11
C LYS A 105 18.39 -0.73 -17.23
N GLN A 106 17.71 -1.35 -16.26
CA GLN A 106 17.32 -2.76 -16.29
C GLN A 106 15.98 -3.00 -17.03
N GLY A 107 15.34 -1.92 -17.51
CA GLY A 107 14.02 -1.98 -18.14
C GLY A 107 12.95 -2.49 -17.18
N THR A 108 13.03 -2.08 -15.91
CA THR A 108 12.04 -2.43 -14.88
C THR A 108 11.06 -1.28 -14.74
N SER A 109 9.77 -1.55 -14.97
CA SER A 109 8.69 -0.63 -14.59
C SER A 109 8.39 -0.81 -13.11
N TYR A 110 8.00 0.26 -12.42
CA TYR A 110 7.85 0.25 -10.97
C TYR A 110 6.61 0.97 -10.49
N ILE A 111 6.15 0.55 -9.31
CA ILE A 111 5.15 1.22 -8.49
C ILE A 111 5.91 1.82 -7.29
N VAL A 112 5.57 3.04 -6.90
CA VAL A 112 6.17 3.74 -5.76
C VAL A 112 5.07 4.20 -4.80
N TRP A 113 5.39 4.27 -3.50
CA TRP A 113 4.56 5.07 -2.61
C TRP A 113 4.70 6.56 -2.94
N GLN A 114 3.68 7.34 -2.60
CA GLN A 114 3.58 8.75 -2.96
C GLN A 114 4.78 9.62 -2.55
N GLU A 115 5.52 9.27 -1.49
CA GLU A 115 6.69 10.01 -1.01
C GLU A 115 7.71 10.29 -2.10
N ILE A 116 8.02 9.31 -2.96
CA ILE A 116 9.00 9.48 -4.04
C ILE A 116 8.54 10.58 -5.01
N PHE A 117 7.23 10.68 -5.24
CA PHE A 117 6.63 11.75 -6.04
C PHE A 117 6.61 13.08 -5.28
N ASP A 118 6.20 13.06 -4.00
CA ASP A 118 6.16 14.23 -3.11
C ASP A 118 7.55 14.91 -2.99
N ASN A 119 8.61 14.10 -2.97
CA ASN A 119 10.01 14.52 -2.89
C ASN A 119 10.54 15.14 -4.19
N GLY A 120 9.78 15.04 -5.30
CA GLY A 120 10.18 15.60 -6.59
C GLY A 120 11.29 14.81 -7.30
N ALA A 121 11.43 13.52 -7.00
CA ALA A 121 12.34 12.65 -7.74
C ALA A 121 12.02 12.65 -9.24
N ASN A 122 13.03 12.45 -10.09
CA ASN A 122 12.81 12.32 -11.53
C ASN A 122 12.36 10.89 -11.86
N ILE A 123 11.05 10.70 -11.81
CA ILE A 123 10.34 9.43 -11.98
C ILE A 123 10.06 9.17 -13.47
N ALA A 124 10.12 7.91 -13.91
CA ALA A 124 9.81 7.56 -15.30
C ALA A 124 8.31 7.78 -15.62
N PRO A 125 7.94 8.24 -16.83
CA PRO A 125 6.54 8.56 -17.16
C PRO A 125 5.55 7.39 -17.05
N ASP A 126 6.03 6.14 -17.16
CA ASP A 126 5.23 4.91 -17.04
C ASP A 126 5.07 4.43 -15.58
N THR A 127 5.57 5.20 -14.62
CA THR A 127 5.48 4.86 -13.19
C THR A 127 4.04 5.00 -12.69
N VAL A 128 3.66 4.08 -11.81
CA VAL A 128 2.40 4.13 -11.06
C VAL A 128 2.69 4.65 -9.66
N ILE A 129 1.94 5.66 -9.22
CA ILE A 129 2.05 6.22 -7.87
C ILE A 129 0.92 5.64 -7.00
N ASP A 130 1.27 4.99 -5.90
CA ASP A 130 0.29 4.55 -4.90
C ASP A 130 0.07 5.64 -3.84
N VAL A 131 -1.14 6.18 -3.83
CA VAL A 131 -1.60 7.22 -2.90
C VAL A 131 -2.19 6.56 -1.66
N TRP A 132 -1.42 6.62 -0.57
CA TRP A 132 -1.67 5.85 0.64
C TRP A 132 -1.86 6.69 1.90
N LYS A 133 -1.31 7.92 1.95
CA LYS A 133 -1.43 8.76 3.13
C LYS A 133 -2.89 9.16 3.33
N GLY A 134 -3.38 8.92 4.55
CA GLY A 134 -4.71 9.36 4.96
C GLY A 134 -4.85 10.90 4.94
N GLY A 135 -6.09 11.39 4.98
CA GLY A 135 -6.38 12.83 4.93
C GLY A 135 -6.91 13.27 3.56
N ASP A 136 -6.26 14.24 2.94
CA ASP A 136 -6.65 14.84 1.66
C ASP A 136 -6.08 14.07 0.46
N TRP A 137 -6.36 12.76 0.40
CA TRP A 137 -5.93 11.90 -0.71
C TRP A 137 -6.46 12.40 -2.06
N GLN A 138 -7.59 13.11 -2.07
CA GLN A 138 -8.18 13.72 -3.27
C GLN A 138 -7.22 14.75 -3.88
N LYS A 139 -6.59 15.59 -3.07
CA LYS A 139 -5.59 16.55 -3.53
C LYS A 139 -4.36 15.86 -4.09
N GLU A 140 -3.93 14.76 -3.47
CA GLU A 140 -2.78 13.99 -3.95
C GLU A 140 -3.09 13.34 -5.30
N MET A 141 -4.21 12.64 -5.41
CA MET A 141 -4.70 12.08 -6.68
C MET A 141 -4.80 13.15 -7.77
N ALA A 142 -5.32 14.34 -7.46
CA ALA A 142 -5.37 15.45 -8.40
C ALA A 142 -3.97 15.92 -8.83
N THR A 143 -2.99 15.90 -7.94
CA THR A 143 -1.61 16.35 -8.21
C THR A 143 -0.87 15.34 -9.06
N VAL A 144 -0.91 14.06 -8.69
CA VAL A 144 -0.32 12.92 -9.42
C VAL A 144 -0.89 12.83 -10.84
N THR A 145 -2.21 12.82 -10.98
CA THR A 145 -2.84 12.67 -12.30
C THR A 145 -2.68 13.91 -13.17
N LYS A 146 -2.65 15.12 -12.60
CA LYS A 146 -2.31 16.35 -13.35
C LYS A 146 -0.88 16.35 -13.86
N ALA A 147 0.04 15.70 -13.14
CA ALA A 147 1.42 15.47 -13.59
C ALA A 147 1.52 14.38 -14.67
N GLY A 148 0.42 13.67 -14.98
CA GLY A 148 0.33 12.69 -16.06
C GLY A 148 0.68 11.25 -15.66
N PHE A 149 0.82 10.97 -14.36
CA PHE A 149 1.13 9.63 -13.89
C PHE A 149 -0.13 8.78 -13.66
N HIS A 150 0.01 7.48 -13.87
CA HIS A 150 -0.98 6.51 -13.40
C HIS A 150 -0.96 6.45 -11.87
N SER A 151 -2.12 6.18 -11.28
CA SER A 151 -2.30 6.17 -9.83
C SER A 151 -3.05 4.93 -9.36
N VAL A 152 -2.66 4.43 -8.19
CA VAL A 152 -3.41 3.45 -7.41
C VAL A 152 -3.86 4.15 -6.14
N LEU A 153 -5.12 3.96 -5.74
CA LEU A 153 -5.64 4.51 -4.49
C LEU A 153 -5.73 3.42 -3.43
N SER A 154 -4.94 3.55 -2.37
CA SER A 154 -4.98 2.67 -1.19
C SER A 154 -5.37 3.39 0.11
N ALA A 155 -5.17 4.73 0.18
CA ALA A 155 -5.35 5.54 1.39
C ALA A 155 -6.63 5.30 2.20
N PRO A 156 -7.83 5.21 1.60
CA PRO A 156 -9.05 4.99 2.38
C PRO A 156 -9.32 3.51 2.68
N PHE A 157 -8.49 2.56 2.18
CA PHE A 157 -8.73 1.12 2.20
C PHE A 157 -7.78 0.34 3.12
N TYR A 158 -7.38 0.97 4.22
CA TYR A 158 -6.53 0.38 5.24
C TYR A 158 -7.37 -0.54 6.15
N LEU A 159 -7.47 -1.81 5.77
CA LEU A 159 -8.25 -2.80 6.52
C LEU A 159 -7.55 -3.31 7.78
N ASN A 160 -6.24 -3.13 7.92
CA ASN A 160 -5.56 -3.35 9.19
C ASN A 160 -6.11 -2.46 10.32
N VAL A 161 -6.62 -1.26 9.99
CA VAL A 161 -7.26 -0.34 10.93
C VAL A 161 -8.72 -0.73 11.18
N ILE A 162 -8.94 -1.51 12.23
CA ILE A 162 -10.27 -1.98 12.62
C ILE A 162 -11.05 -0.94 13.45
N SER A 163 -12.37 -0.95 13.34
CA SER A 163 -13.28 -0.14 14.16
C SER A 163 -14.53 -0.95 14.54
N TYR A 164 -15.18 -0.62 15.65
CA TYR A 164 -16.42 -1.27 16.06
C TYR A 164 -17.55 -1.00 15.06
N GLY A 165 -18.37 -2.02 14.78
CA GLY A 165 -19.53 -1.92 13.90
C GLY A 165 -19.21 -2.24 12.45
N GLU A 166 -20.05 -1.73 11.54
CA GLU A 166 -19.92 -1.97 10.11
C GLU A 166 -19.05 -0.89 9.49
N ASP A 167 -17.79 -1.22 9.28
CA ASP A 167 -16.81 -0.34 8.64
C ASP A 167 -16.75 -0.53 7.12
N TRP A 168 -17.38 -1.56 6.56
CA TRP A 168 -17.38 -1.78 5.12
C TRP A 168 -18.11 -0.69 4.31
N PRO A 169 -19.19 -0.02 4.78
CA PRO A 169 -19.85 1.02 4.00
C PRO A 169 -18.95 2.22 3.74
N LYS A 170 -18.06 2.59 4.70
CA LYS A 170 -17.11 3.70 4.48
C LYS A 170 -16.14 3.39 3.34
N TYR A 171 -15.71 2.13 3.18
CA TYR A 171 -14.86 1.72 2.05
C TYR A 171 -15.67 1.69 0.74
N TYR A 172 -16.84 1.06 0.77
CA TYR A 172 -17.72 0.92 -0.41
C TYR A 172 -18.10 2.27 -1.03
N GLN A 173 -18.31 3.30 -0.18
CA GLN A 173 -18.72 4.63 -0.59
C GLN A 173 -17.59 5.50 -1.16
N VAL A 174 -16.32 5.10 -1.07
CA VAL A 174 -15.23 5.85 -1.70
C VAL A 174 -15.44 5.86 -3.21
N GLU A 175 -15.30 7.02 -3.85
CA GLU A 175 -15.24 7.12 -5.31
C GLU A 175 -13.82 7.57 -5.69
N PRO A 176 -12.97 6.67 -6.25
CA PRO A 176 -11.57 6.97 -6.53
C PRO A 176 -11.36 8.19 -7.44
N SER A 177 -12.30 8.44 -8.36
CA SER A 177 -12.25 9.60 -9.28
C SER A 177 -12.86 10.89 -8.70
N ASN A 178 -13.26 10.92 -7.42
CA ASN A 178 -13.94 12.08 -6.81
C ASN A 178 -12.96 13.15 -6.30
N PHE A 179 -12.29 13.80 -7.25
CA PHE A 179 -11.39 14.92 -7.01
C PHE A 179 -11.41 15.90 -8.19
N THR A 180 -10.81 17.08 -8.04
CA THR A 180 -10.74 18.10 -9.10
C THR A 180 -9.98 17.57 -10.32
N GLY A 181 -10.64 17.46 -11.46
CA GLY A 181 -10.07 16.87 -12.69
C GLY A 181 -10.19 15.35 -12.78
N GLY A 182 -10.78 14.68 -11.78
CA GLY A 182 -10.82 13.23 -11.70
C GLY A 182 -11.60 12.54 -12.81
N ALA A 183 -12.64 13.17 -13.37
CA ALA A 183 -13.38 12.61 -14.50
C ALA A 183 -12.53 12.52 -15.78
N ASP A 184 -11.70 13.54 -16.04
CA ASP A 184 -10.80 13.54 -17.19
C ASP A 184 -9.61 12.58 -16.96
N ALA A 185 -9.08 12.54 -15.73
CA ALA A 185 -8.03 11.60 -15.34
C ALA A 185 -8.48 10.13 -15.46
N ASP A 186 -9.69 9.81 -14.99
CA ASP A 186 -10.30 8.47 -15.10
C ASP A 186 -10.52 8.09 -16.57
N LYS A 187 -11.07 8.99 -17.38
CA LYS A 187 -11.21 8.79 -18.83
C LYS A 187 -9.86 8.59 -19.54
N ALA A 188 -8.80 9.22 -19.04
CA ALA A 188 -7.42 9.05 -19.54
C ALA A 188 -6.72 7.80 -18.99
N GLY A 189 -7.35 7.03 -18.09
CA GLY A 189 -6.77 5.84 -17.47
C GLY A 189 -5.71 6.14 -16.41
N LEU A 190 -5.63 7.39 -15.94
CA LEU A 190 -4.67 7.81 -14.91
C LEU A 190 -5.14 7.41 -13.50
N VAL A 191 -6.44 7.20 -13.30
CA VAL A 191 -6.97 6.49 -12.13
C VAL A 191 -6.90 4.99 -12.44
N GLY A 192 -5.78 4.37 -12.09
CA GLY A 192 -5.42 3.01 -12.53
C GLY A 192 -6.09 1.90 -11.73
N GLY A 193 -6.53 2.17 -10.50
CA GLY A 193 -7.24 1.19 -9.68
C GLY A 193 -7.26 1.52 -8.20
N VAL A 194 -7.59 0.50 -7.41
CA VAL A 194 -7.63 0.56 -5.95
C VAL A 194 -6.91 -0.64 -5.36
N GLU A 195 -6.27 -0.44 -4.21
CA GLU A 195 -5.66 -1.51 -3.44
C GLU A 195 -6.18 -1.53 -2.01
N VAL A 196 -6.25 -2.72 -1.43
CA VAL A 196 -6.63 -2.93 -0.03
C VAL A 196 -5.35 -3.23 0.74
N CYS A 197 -5.06 -2.42 1.76
CA CYS A 197 -3.90 -2.66 2.62
C CYS A 197 -4.29 -3.48 3.85
N MET A 198 -3.55 -4.56 4.09
CA MET A 198 -3.63 -5.36 5.32
C MET A 198 -2.24 -5.49 5.94
N TRP A 199 -1.77 -4.39 6.52
CA TRP A 199 -0.52 -4.36 7.29
C TRP A 199 -0.59 -5.31 8.50
N SER A 200 0.56 -5.88 8.84
CA SER A 200 0.65 -7.10 9.67
C SER A 200 1.10 -6.87 11.12
N GLU A 201 1.08 -5.65 11.64
CA GLU A 201 1.49 -5.35 13.03
C GLU A 201 0.63 -6.13 14.04
N PHE A 202 -0.65 -6.33 13.72
CA PHE A 202 -1.62 -7.06 14.53
C PHE A 202 -2.32 -8.16 13.74
N VAL A 203 -1.73 -8.61 12.63
CA VAL A 203 -2.32 -9.60 11.72
C VAL A 203 -1.33 -10.71 11.44
N ASP A 204 -1.79 -11.94 11.64
CA ASP A 204 -1.06 -13.15 11.27
C ASP A 204 -2.05 -14.22 10.78
N ALA A 205 -1.59 -15.45 10.61
CA ALA A 205 -2.42 -16.56 10.16
C ALA A 205 -3.63 -16.83 11.07
N SER A 206 -3.60 -16.41 12.35
CA SER A 206 -4.70 -16.63 13.30
C SER A 206 -5.92 -15.77 13.00
N ASN A 207 -5.76 -14.62 12.35
CA ASN A 207 -6.84 -13.65 12.17
C ASN A 207 -6.93 -13.02 10.76
N PHE A 208 -5.98 -13.26 9.87
CA PHE A 208 -5.93 -12.64 8.53
C PHE A 208 -7.23 -12.82 7.75
N ILE A 209 -7.69 -14.07 7.58
CA ILE A 209 -8.85 -14.38 6.72
C ILE A 209 -10.13 -13.73 7.25
N SER A 210 -10.40 -13.85 8.55
CA SER A 210 -11.58 -13.26 9.15
C SER A 210 -11.52 -11.74 9.13
N ARG A 211 -10.33 -11.15 9.34
CA ARG A 211 -10.18 -9.69 9.33
C ARG A 211 -10.32 -9.12 7.91
N ILE A 212 -9.75 -9.75 6.90
CA ILE A 212 -9.78 -9.19 5.53
C ILE A 212 -11.13 -9.42 4.85
N TRP A 213 -11.74 -10.59 5.07
CA TRP A 213 -12.97 -10.97 4.40
C TRP A 213 -14.17 -10.97 5.35
N PRO A 214 -15.32 -10.38 4.94
CA PRO A 214 -15.61 -9.91 3.59
C PRO A 214 -15.38 -8.41 3.39
N ARG A 215 -14.74 -7.69 4.32
CA ARG A 215 -14.54 -6.23 4.21
C ARG A 215 -13.86 -5.83 2.89
N ALA A 216 -12.85 -6.57 2.44
CA ALA A 216 -12.20 -6.36 1.15
C ALA A 216 -13.13 -6.54 -0.07
N ALA A 217 -14.23 -7.28 0.05
CA ALA A 217 -15.21 -7.43 -1.03
C ALA A 217 -15.92 -6.11 -1.35
N SER A 218 -16.06 -5.23 -0.36
CA SER A 218 -16.64 -3.89 -0.58
C SER A 218 -15.75 -3.01 -1.47
N VAL A 219 -14.42 -3.11 -1.31
CA VAL A 219 -13.44 -2.40 -2.15
C VAL A 219 -13.32 -3.07 -3.51
N ALA A 220 -13.38 -4.41 -3.56
CA ALA A 220 -13.40 -5.13 -4.83
C ALA A 220 -14.59 -4.72 -5.71
N GLU A 221 -15.78 -4.53 -5.13
CA GLU A 221 -16.93 -4.02 -5.88
C GLU A 221 -16.72 -2.58 -6.36
N ARG A 222 -16.07 -1.73 -5.57
CA ARG A 222 -15.70 -0.37 -5.99
C ARG A 222 -14.71 -0.36 -7.15
N GLY A 223 -13.73 -1.26 -7.15
CA GLY A 223 -12.74 -1.39 -8.23
C GLY A 223 -13.26 -2.07 -9.50
N TRP A 224 -14.40 -2.75 -9.44
CA TRP A 224 -14.94 -3.55 -10.55
C TRP A 224 -16.24 -2.99 -11.16
N SER A 225 -17.20 -2.60 -10.32
CA SER A 225 -18.55 -2.23 -10.76
C SER A 225 -18.60 -0.81 -11.32
N ALA A 226 -19.65 -0.53 -12.10
CA ALA A 226 -19.88 0.82 -12.61
C ALA A 226 -19.97 1.84 -11.47
N LYS A 227 -19.46 3.06 -11.72
CA LYS A 227 -19.49 4.21 -10.80
C LYS A 227 -20.86 4.47 -10.16
N THR A 228 -21.95 4.14 -10.85
CA THR A 228 -23.34 4.33 -10.37
C THR A 228 -23.79 3.29 -9.34
N VAL A 229 -23.06 2.18 -9.17
CA VAL A 229 -23.36 1.13 -8.17
C VAL A 229 -22.81 1.58 -6.81
N ARG A 230 -23.66 2.23 -6.02
CA ARG A 230 -23.27 2.85 -4.72
C ARG A 230 -24.33 2.73 -3.63
N ASP A 231 -25.47 2.10 -3.91
CA ASP A 231 -26.52 1.89 -2.92
C ASP A 231 -26.03 0.92 -1.84
N VAL A 232 -25.97 1.39 -0.60
CA VAL A 232 -25.44 0.62 0.54
C VAL A 232 -26.42 -0.44 0.99
N ASP A 233 -27.72 -0.18 0.91
CA ASP A 233 -28.74 -1.14 1.35
C ASP A 233 -28.84 -2.32 0.39
N ASP A 234 -28.80 -2.06 -0.93
CA ASP A 234 -28.65 -3.10 -1.96
C ASP A 234 -27.35 -3.90 -1.77
N ALA A 235 -26.22 -3.22 -1.55
CA ALA A 235 -24.93 -3.86 -1.36
C ALA A 235 -24.89 -4.74 -0.10
N ARG A 236 -25.57 -4.32 0.98
CA ARG A 236 -25.67 -5.06 2.24
C ARG A 236 -26.26 -6.45 2.06
N PHE A 237 -27.31 -6.58 1.24
CA PHE A 237 -27.90 -7.88 0.92
C PHE A 237 -26.92 -8.77 0.15
N ARG A 238 -26.29 -8.21 -0.90
CA ARG A 238 -25.38 -8.95 -1.78
C ARG A 238 -24.08 -9.36 -1.08
N ILE A 239 -23.48 -8.49 -0.26
CA ILE A 239 -22.24 -8.80 0.46
C ILE A 239 -22.48 -9.83 1.58
N HIS A 240 -23.66 -9.81 2.21
CA HIS A 240 -24.06 -10.85 3.16
C HIS A 240 -24.19 -12.22 2.47
N GLU A 241 -24.86 -12.28 1.31
CA GLU A 241 -24.95 -13.49 0.49
C GLU A 241 -23.55 -13.96 0.05
N PHE A 242 -22.69 -13.05 -0.41
CA PHE A 242 -21.34 -13.36 -0.85
C PHE A 242 -20.46 -13.91 0.29
N ARG A 243 -20.60 -13.36 1.50
CA ARG A 243 -19.97 -13.90 2.71
C ARG A 243 -20.40 -15.34 2.98
N CYS A 244 -21.67 -15.68 2.81
CA CYS A 244 -22.10 -17.07 2.96
C CYS A 244 -21.51 -18.00 1.90
N LYS A 245 -21.37 -17.53 0.65
CA LYS A 245 -20.66 -18.28 -0.40
C LYS A 245 -19.17 -18.47 -0.07
N MET A 246 -18.52 -17.50 0.56
CA MET A 246 -17.14 -17.65 1.04
C MET A 246 -17.02 -18.77 2.08
N ILE A 247 -17.91 -18.78 3.09
CA ILE A 247 -17.93 -19.82 4.14
C ILE A 247 -18.16 -21.20 3.53
N ALA A 248 -19.12 -21.33 2.60
CA ALA A 248 -19.38 -22.59 1.90
C ALA A 248 -18.18 -23.09 1.07
N ARG A 249 -17.27 -22.20 0.67
CA ARG A 249 -16.01 -22.49 -0.03
C ARG A 249 -14.81 -22.68 0.91
N GLY A 250 -15.03 -22.73 2.22
CA GLY A 250 -13.98 -22.91 3.22
C GLY A 250 -13.19 -21.65 3.56
N ILE A 251 -13.66 -20.46 3.17
CA ILE A 251 -13.06 -19.18 3.55
C ILE A 251 -13.74 -18.68 4.82
N ASN A 252 -13.01 -18.66 5.93
CA ASN A 252 -13.50 -18.26 7.25
C ASN A 252 -13.71 -16.73 7.39
N ALA A 253 -14.59 -16.16 6.57
CA ALA A 253 -14.94 -14.74 6.57
C ALA A 253 -15.77 -14.34 7.81
N GLU A 254 -15.47 -13.19 8.41
CA GLU A 254 -16.22 -12.68 9.56
C GLU A 254 -17.67 -12.31 9.19
N PRO A 255 -18.58 -12.20 10.17
CA PRO A 255 -19.89 -11.60 9.93
C PRO A 255 -19.76 -10.13 9.50
N ILE A 256 -20.51 -9.72 8.48
CA ILE A 256 -20.46 -8.35 7.92
C ILE A 256 -21.63 -7.47 8.34
N THR A 257 -22.56 -8.03 9.09
CA THR A 257 -23.73 -7.36 9.67
C THR A 257 -23.92 -7.80 11.12
N ASN A 258 -24.60 -6.98 11.92
CA ASN A 258 -24.86 -7.25 13.35
C ASN A 258 -25.96 -8.31 13.61
N GLY A 259 -26.50 -8.96 12.58
CA GLY A 259 -27.63 -9.89 12.70
C GLY A 259 -28.95 -9.28 13.20
N GLY A 260 -29.05 -7.95 13.31
CA GLY A 260 -30.25 -7.23 13.75
C GLY A 260 -30.91 -6.52 12.57
N SER A 261 -31.98 -7.11 12.02
CA SER A 261 -32.67 -6.71 10.77
C SER A 261 -33.27 -5.30 10.74
N PRO A 262 -33.88 -4.88 9.62
CA PRO A 262 -35.05 -4.01 9.74
C PRO A 262 -36.39 -4.77 9.87
N ALA A 263 -36.69 -5.81 9.07
CA ALA A 263 -37.95 -6.57 9.23
C ALA A 263 -38.04 -7.99 8.60
N GLU A 264 -37.12 -8.45 7.74
CA GLU A 264 -37.29 -9.72 6.99
C GLU A 264 -36.06 -10.65 7.00
N LEU A 265 -35.19 -10.56 8.00
CA LEU A 265 -34.19 -11.61 8.28
C LEU A 265 -34.75 -12.61 9.29
N ASN A 266 -35.93 -13.16 9.02
CA ASN A 266 -36.58 -14.11 9.92
C ASN A 266 -35.71 -15.35 10.09
N ASN A 267 -34.96 -15.38 11.21
CA ASN A 267 -34.31 -16.52 11.85
C ASN A 267 -33.05 -17.15 11.23
N HIS A 268 -32.38 -16.49 10.29
CA HIS A 268 -31.17 -17.05 9.64
C HIS A 268 -29.94 -16.14 9.80
N ASN A 269 -29.62 -15.75 11.03
CA ASN A 269 -28.38 -15.02 11.38
C ASN A 269 -27.09 -15.84 11.21
N PHE A 270 -27.20 -17.07 10.73
CA PHE A 270 -26.10 -17.98 10.48
C PHE A 270 -26.35 -18.51 9.09
N CYS A 271 -25.43 -18.25 8.16
CA CYS A 271 -25.44 -18.75 6.78
C CYS A 271 -26.06 -20.16 6.76
N PRO A 272 -27.36 -20.27 6.46
CA PRO A 272 -27.97 -21.58 6.40
C PRO A 272 -27.33 -22.25 5.20
N ILE A 273 -27.00 -23.53 5.37
CA ILE A 273 -26.59 -24.40 4.29
C ILE A 273 -27.48 -24.09 3.08
N GLU A 274 -26.84 -23.63 2.00
CA GLU A 274 -27.39 -23.47 0.65
C GLU A 274 -28.90 -23.18 0.56
N TRP A 275 -29.26 -21.89 0.52
CA TRP A 275 -30.35 -21.30 -0.30
C TRP A 275 -31.21 -20.25 0.44
N VAL A 276 -31.32 -19.07 -0.19
CA VAL A 276 -32.61 -18.43 -0.45
C VAL A 276 -32.59 -18.03 -1.95
N PRO A 277 -33.64 -18.32 -2.74
CA PRO A 277 -33.64 -18.15 -4.20
C PRO A 277 -33.38 -16.71 -4.60
N HIS A 278 -32.49 -16.52 -5.59
CA HIS A 278 -32.36 -15.36 -6.46
C HIS A 278 -32.62 -13.99 -5.81
N TYR A 279 -31.55 -13.25 -5.50
CA TYR A 279 -31.67 -11.79 -5.40
C TYR A 279 -32.21 -11.25 -6.72
N THR A 280 -33.53 -11.03 -6.77
CA THR A 280 -34.19 -10.23 -7.78
C THR A 280 -34.29 -8.83 -7.21
N ARG A 281 -33.57 -7.89 -7.82
CA ARG A 281 -33.66 -6.47 -7.47
C ARG A 281 -35.13 -6.10 -7.29
N PRO A 282 -35.56 -5.61 -6.13
CA PRO A 282 -36.87 -5.00 -6.03
C PRO A 282 -36.76 -3.71 -6.85
N TRP A 283 -37.39 -3.72 -8.04
CA TRP A 283 -37.52 -2.60 -8.99
C TRP A 283 -36.21 -1.96 -9.51
#